data_AF-A0A8T4E0U3-F1
#
_entry.id   AF-A0A8T4E0U3-F1
#
_cell.length_a   1.000
_cell.length_b   1.000
_cell.length_c   1.000
_cell.angle_alpha   90.00
_cell.angle_beta   90.00
_cell.angle_gamma   90.00
#
_symmetry.space_group_name_H-M   'P 1'
#
loop_
_entity.id
_entity.type
_entity.pdbx_description
1 polymer ?
#
loop_
_entity_poly.entity_id
_entity_poly.type
_entity_poly.pdbx_seq_one_letter_code
_entity_poly.pdbx_strand_id
1 'polypeptide(L)'
;MLLQLLGLVDIVVSVLLFMRFQNPLALILIFLLLIKGLSCFVPILPPVSFIVHFCVFVDLMAAILVIMSYGFTSFIGLPIFFYYLIKGIWTLIFGLIFN
;
A
#
# COMPACT_ATOMS: atom_id res chain seq x y z
N MET A 1 -13.83 -2.14 -11.64
CA MET A 1 -14.29 -3.00 -10.54
C MET A 1 -13.13 -3.46 -9.65
N LEU A 2 -12.26 -4.39 -10.09
CA LEU A 2 -11.21 -4.95 -9.22
C LEU A 2 -10.18 -3.90 -8.73
N LEU A 3 -9.79 -2.96 -9.59
CA LEU A 3 -8.85 -1.88 -9.25
C LEU A 3 -9.41 -0.90 -8.20
N GLN A 4 -10.73 -0.66 -8.21
CA GLN A 4 -11.41 0.18 -7.21
C GLN A 4 -11.51 -0.54 -5.86
N LEU A 5 -11.69 -1.86 -5.87
CA LEU A 5 -11.69 -2.68 -4.65
C LEU A 5 -10.30 -2.63 -3.98
N LEU A 6 -9.23 -2.76 -4.76
CA LEU A 6 -7.85 -2.64 -4.27
C LEU A 6 -7.58 -1.26 -3.66
N GLY A 7 -8.03 -0.19 -4.32
CA GLY A 7 -7.92 1.17 -3.78
C GLY A 7 -8.70 1.37 -2.48
N LEU A 8 -9.87 0.74 -2.36
CA LEU A 8 -10.66 0.78 -1.13
C LEU A 8 -9.94 0.08 0.04
N VAL A 9 -9.33 -1.09 -0.21
CA VAL A 9 -8.52 -1.79 0.79
C VAL A 9 -7.36 -0.91 1.24
N ASP A 10 -6.70 -0.22 0.32
CA ASP A 10 -5.57 0.66 0.66
C ASP A 10 -6.02 1.82 1.56
N ILE A 11 -7.19 2.43 1.29
CA ILE A 11 -7.76 3.49 2.13
C ILE A 11 -8.11 2.95 3.53
N VAL A 12 -8.80 1.82 3.62
CA VAL A 12 -9.19 1.22 4.91
C VAL A 12 -7.97 0.91 5.76
N VAL A 13 -6.94 0.31 5.16
CA VAL A 13 -5.69 0.01 5.88
C VAL A 13 -4.95 1.28 6.29
N SER A 14 -4.95 2.32 5.46
CA SER A 14 -4.36 3.62 5.80
C SER A 14 -5.01 4.21 7.06
N VAL A 15 -6.34 4.18 7.15
CA VAL A 15 -7.08 4.67 8.32
C VAL A 15 -6.77 3.83 9.56
N LEU A 16 -6.70 2.51 9.41
CA LEU A 16 -6.35 1.60 10.50
C LEU A 16 -4.93 1.85 11.04
N LEU A 17 -3.96 2.08 10.15
CA LEU A 17 -2.58 2.42 10.51
C LEU A 17 -2.47 3.81 11.14
N PHE A 18 -3.26 4.78 10.67
CA PHE A 18 -3.28 6.15 11.20
C PHE A 18 -3.67 6.20 12.68
N MET A 19 -4.63 5.37 13.09
CA MET A 19 -5.05 5.28 14.50
C MET A 19 -3.96 4.70 15.42
N ARG A 20 -2.96 4.01 14.85
CA ARG A 20 -1.97 3.23 15.62
C ARG A 20 -0.59 3.85 15.64
N PHE A 21 -0.20 4.58 14.61
CA PHE A 21 1.10 5.25 14.53
C PHE A 21 0.96 6.77 14.69
N GLN A 22 1.71 7.34 15.64
CA GLN A 22 1.85 8.79 15.78
C GLN A 22 3.23 9.31 15.31
N ASN A 23 4.10 8.42 14.85
CA ASN A 23 5.42 8.81 14.35
C ASN A 23 5.28 9.60 13.03
N PRO A 24 5.95 10.75 12.88
CA PRO A 24 5.81 11.62 11.71
C PRO A 24 6.22 10.91 10.41
N LEU A 25 7.26 10.07 10.45
CA LEU A 25 7.70 9.29 9.28
C LEU A 25 6.64 8.24 8.85
N ALA A 26 6.01 7.58 9.81
CA ALA A 26 4.95 6.60 9.53
C ALA A 26 3.70 7.31 8.99
N LEU A 27 3.37 8.50 9.50
CA LEU A 27 2.26 9.31 9.02
C LEU A 27 2.44 9.74 7.57
N ILE A 28 3.65 10.14 7.16
CA ILE A 28 3.96 10.45 5.75
C ILE A 28 3.70 9.24 4.86
N LEU A 29 4.16 8.05 5.26
CA LEU A 29 3.93 6.81 4.52
C LEU A 29 2.44 6.46 4.43
N ILE A 30 1.69 6.61 5.52
CA ILE A 30 0.23 6.39 5.54
C ILE A 30 -0.47 7.38 4.61
N PHE A 31 -0.03 8.63 4.57
CA PHE A 31 -0.58 9.65 3.69
C PHE A 31 -0.33 9.33 2.21
N LEU A 32 0.87 8.84 1.88
CA LEU A 32 1.19 8.35 0.53
C LEU A 32 0.33 7.14 0.13
N LEU A 33 0.09 6.21 1.05
CA LEU A 33 -0.80 5.06 0.85
C LEU A 33 -2.23 5.52 0.54
N LEU A 34 -2.72 6.52 1.27
CA LEU A 34 -4.06 7.06 1.12
C LEU A 34 -4.24 7.78 -0.22
N ILE A 35 -3.25 8.59 -0.64
CA ILE A 35 -3.23 9.22 -1.96
C ILE A 35 -3.24 8.17 -3.06
N LYS A 36 -2.43 7.10 -2.92
CA LYS A 36 -2.41 5.99 -3.87
C LYS A 36 -3.77 5.27 -3.94
N GLY A 37 -4.42 5.00 -2.82
CA GLY A 37 -5.77 4.42 -2.80
C GLY A 37 -6.81 5.31 -3.49
N LEU A 38 -6.77 6.63 -3.25
CA LEU A 38 -7.66 7.60 -3.90
C LEU A 38 -7.42 7.69 -5.41
N SER A 39 -6.17 7.55 -5.85
CA SER A 39 -5.82 7.56 -7.28
C SER A 39 -6.47 6.45 -8.11
N CYS A 40 -6.92 5.36 -7.45
CA CYS A 40 -7.66 4.27 -8.10
C CYS A 40 -9.10 4.65 -8.46
N PHE A 41 -9.65 5.70 -7.82
CA PHE A 41 -11.01 6.20 -8.07
C PHE A 41 -11.00 7.41 -8.99
N VAL A 42 -10.03 8.30 -8.80
CA VAL A 42 -9.81 9.45 -9.66
C VAL A 42 -8.40 9.30 -10.25
N PRO A 43 -8.26 9.00 -11.55
CA PRO A 43 -6.95 8.80 -12.17
C PRO A 43 -6.22 10.16 -12.26
N ILE A 44 -5.59 10.56 -11.15
CA ILE A 44 -4.83 11.80 -11.02
C ILE A 44 -3.35 11.57 -11.35
N LEU A 45 -2.84 10.34 -11.17
CA LEU A 45 -1.44 10.03 -11.45
C LEU A 45 -1.22 9.67 -12.92
N PRO A 46 -0.25 10.31 -13.60
CA PRO A 46 0.11 9.95 -14.96
C PRO A 46 0.75 8.54 -15.01
N PRO A 47 0.53 7.75 -16.06
CA PRO A 47 1.13 6.42 -16.21
C PRO A 47 2.59 6.56 -16.64
N VAL A 48 3.47 6.91 -15.71
CA VAL A 48 4.91 6.98 -15.94
C VAL A 48 5.57 5.82 -15.19
N SER A 49 6.48 5.08 -15.85
CA SER A 49 7.21 3.93 -15.27
C SER A 49 7.89 4.23 -13.93
N PHE A 50 8.27 5.49 -13.70
CA PHE A 50 8.83 5.97 -12.44
C PHE A 50 7.83 5.90 -11.26
N ILE A 51 6.54 6.13 -11.53
CA ILE A 51 5.47 6.05 -10.53
C ILE A 51 5.23 4.59 -10.13
N VAL A 52 5.43 3.63 -11.04
CA VAL A 52 5.29 2.20 -10.73
C VAL A 52 6.31 1.75 -9.67
N HIS A 53 7.57 2.16 -9.80
CA HIS A 53 8.62 1.83 -8.84
C HIS A 53 8.37 2.47 -7.47
N PHE A 54 7.91 3.72 -7.48
CA PHE A 54 7.49 4.41 -6.26
C PHE A 54 6.31 3.69 -5.58
N CYS A 55 5.32 3.24 -6.35
CA CYS A 55 4.17 2.48 -5.84
C CYS A 55 4.56 1.15 -5.22
N VAL A 56 5.55 0.43 -5.77
CA VAL A 56 6.10 -0.81 -5.21
C VAL A 56 6.75 -0.55 -3.85
N PHE A 57 7.56 0.52 -3.77
CA PHE A 57 8.21 0.90 -2.53
C PHE A 57 7.18 1.22 -1.43
N VAL A 58 6.14 1.98 -1.78
CA VAL A 58 5.04 2.31 -0.87
C VAL A 58 4.31 1.04 -0.37
N ASP A 59 4.05 0.06 -1.24
CA ASP A 59 3.40 -1.20 -0.83
C ASP A 59 4.27 -2.03 0.13
N LEU A 60 5.57 -2.13 -0.14
CA LEU A 60 6.49 -2.87 0.73
C LEU A 60 6.65 -2.17 2.09
N MET A 61 6.73 -0.84 2.11
CA MET A 61 6.76 -0.09 3.37
C MET A 61 5.45 -0.24 4.15
N ALA A 62 4.31 -0.30 3.47
CA ALA A 62 3.02 -0.59 4.10
C ALA A 62 2.99 -1.97 4.77
N ALA A 63 3.52 -3.00 4.10
CA ALA A 63 3.64 -4.34 4.67
C ALA A 63 4.47 -4.32 5.97
N ILE A 64 5.59 -3.60 5.98
CA ILE A 64 6.43 -3.43 7.17
C ILE A 64 5.66 -2.71 8.28
N LEU A 65 4.96 -1.62 7.97
CA LEU A 65 4.13 -0.88 8.92
C LEU A 65 3.02 -1.77 9.53
N VAL A 66 2.41 -2.64 8.74
CA VAL A 66 1.37 -3.58 9.21
C VAL A 66 1.95 -4.61 10.19
N ILE A 67 3.13 -5.18 9.92
CA ILE A 67 3.81 -6.08 10.87
C ILE A 67 4.16 -5.33 12.15
N MET A 68 4.75 -4.14 12.03
CA MET A 68 5.21 -3.36 13.18
C MET A 68 4.04 -2.92 14.07
N SER A 69 2.87 -2.69 13.49
CA SER A 69 1.67 -2.34 14.25
C SER A 69 0.97 -3.56 14.85
N TYR A 70 0.55 -4.52 14.01
CA TYR A 70 -0.35 -5.59 14.44
C TYR A 70 0.37 -6.85 14.92
N GLY A 71 1.65 -7.02 14.60
CA GLY A 71 2.41 -8.23 14.88
C GLY A 71 1.95 -9.44 14.05
N PHE A 72 2.81 -10.45 13.95
CA PHE A 72 2.54 -11.68 13.19
C PHE A 72 1.43 -12.57 13.79
N THR A 73 1.06 -12.34 15.04
CA THR A 73 0.06 -13.16 15.75
C THR A 73 -1.38 -12.67 15.54
N SER A 74 -1.55 -11.50 14.92
CA SER A 74 -2.88 -10.93 14.71
C SER A 74 -3.61 -11.58 13.53
N PHE A 75 -4.81 -12.09 13.79
CA PHE A 75 -5.67 -12.68 12.76
C PHE A 75 -6.01 -11.70 11.62
N ILE A 76 -6.04 -10.39 11.93
CA ILE A 76 -6.34 -9.33 10.96
C ILE A 76 -5.08 -8.80 10.28
N GLY A 77 -3.96 -8.64 11.00
CA GLY A 77 -2.75 -8.05 10.44
C GLY A 77 -2.01 -8.98 9.48
N LEU A 78 -2.06 -10.29 9.71
CA LEU A 78 -1.36 -11.27 8.86
C LEU A 78 -1.92 -11.36 7.42
N PRO A 79 -3.25 -11.42 7.20
CA PRO A 79 -3.82 -11.32 5.85
C PRO A 79 -3.50 -10.00 5.15
N ILE A 80 -3.54 -8.87 5.88
CA ILE A 80 -3.23 -7.54 5.35
C ILE A 80 -1.75 -7.46 4.96
N PHE A 81 -0.86 -8.01 5.77
CA PHE A 81 0.57 -8.08 5.48
C PHE A 81 0.83 -8.87 4.19
N PHE A 82 0.28 -10.09 4.07
CA PHE A 82 0.46 -10.90 2.86
C PHE A 82 -0.14 -10.22 1.62
N TYR A 83 -1.27 -9.53 1.76
CA TYR A 83 -1.85 -8.74 0.69
C TYR A 83 -0.85 -7.69 0.15
N TYR A 84 -0.24 -6.87 1.01
CA TYR A 84 0.74 -5.87 0.57
C TYR A 84 2.04 -6.49 0.04
N LEU A 85 2.48 -7.60 0.63
CA LEU A 85 3.67 -8.33 0.16
C LEU A 85 3.45 -8.87 -1.27
N ILE A 86 2.35 -9.58 -1.50
CA ILE A 86 2.01 -10.14 -2.81
C ILE A 86 1.80 -9.02 -3.82
N LYS A 87 1.10 -7.94 -3.44
CA LYS A 87 0.87 -6.78 -4.30
C LYS A 87 2.18 -6.09 -4.69
N GLY A 88 3.10 -5.88 -3.75
CA GLY A 88 4.42 -5.32 -4.01
C GLY A 88 5.24 -6.19 -4.97
N ILE A 89 5.33 -7.50 -4.71
CA ILE A 89 6.07 -8.46 -5.56
C ILE A 89 5.46 -8.53 -6.96
N TRP A 90 4.12 -8.62 -7.07
CA TRP A 90 3.42 -8.65 -8.35
C TRP A 90 3.73 -7.42 -9.20
N THR A 91 3.66 -6.24 -8.59
CA THR A 91 3.91 -4.97 -9.26
C THR A 91 5.38 -4.84 -9.68
N LEU A 92 6.31 -5.42 -8.91
CA LEU A 92 7.74 -5.48 -9.24
C LEU A 92 8.01 -6.41 -10.43
N ILE A 93 7.41 -7.60 -10.45
CA ILE A 93 7.52 -8.56 -11.57
C ILE A 93 6.95 -7.96 -12.85
N PHE A 94 5.74 -7.38 -12.80
CA PHE A 94 5.14 -6.72 -13.96
C PHE A 94 5.97 -5.51 -14.41
N GLY A 95 6.49 -4.70 -13.47
CA GLY A 95 7.36 -3.58 -13.78
C GLY A 95 8.68 -3.98 -14.45
N LEU A 96 9.22 -5.16 -14.16
CA LEU A 96 10.42 -5.70 -14.82
C LEU A 96 10.13 -6.32 -16.20
N ILE A 97 8.96 -6.92 -16.39
CA ILE A 97 8.61 -7.61 -17.65
C ILE A 97 8.17 -6.61 -18.74
N PHE A 98 7.52 -5.51 -18.37
CA PHE A 98 6.90 -4.55 -19.28
C PHE A 98 7.68 -3.24 -19.48
N ASN A 99 8.90 -3.14 -18.93
CA ASN A 99 9.82 -2.01 -19.08
C ASN A 99 11.01 -2.45 -19.95
#